data_AF-A0A137P8N8-F1
#
_entry.id   AF-A0A137P8N8-F1
#
_cell.length_a   1.000
_cell.length_b   1.000
_cell.length_c   1.000
_cell.angle_alpha   90.00
_cell.angle_beta   90.00
_cell.angle_gamma   90.00
#
_symmetry.space_group_name_H-M   'P 1'
#
loop_
_entity.id
_entity.type
_entity.pdbx_description
1 polymer ?
#
loop_
_entity_poly.entity_id
_entity_poly.type
_entity_poly.pdbx_seq_one_letter_code
_entity_poly.pdbx_strand_id
1 'polypeptide(L)' 'MSHRKFEAPRHGHLGFSPRKRTRHHRGSVKSFPKDDASKPVHLTAFMGYKAGMTHVVRDLDR' A
#
# COMPACT_ATOMS: atom_id res chain seq x y z
N MET A 1 7.12 18.80 -35.73
CA MET A 1 6.32 18.22 -34.63
C MET A 1 5.29 19.24 -34.19
N SER A 2 4.02 19.08 -34.59
CA SER A 2 2.96 20.02 -34.19
C SER A 2 2.53 19.79 -32.74
N HIS A 3 1.91 20.78 -32.11
CA HIS A 3 1.30 20.62 -30.81
C HIS A 3 0.23 19.51 -30.80
N ARG A 4 -0.06 18.97 -29.62
CA ARG A 4 -1.07 17.93 -29.42
C ARG A 4 -2.47 18.50 -29.68
N LYS A 5 -3.24 17.89 -30.60
CA LYS A 5 -4.56 18.37 -31.05
C LYS A 5 -5.69 18.28 -30.01
N PHE A 6 -5.67 17.28 -29.13
CA PHE A 6 -6.69 17.06 -28.09
C PHE A 6 -6.03 16.69 -26.77
N GLU A 7 -6.57 17.18 -25.66
CA GLU A 7 -6.10 16.79 -24.33
C GLU A 7 -6.29 15.28 -24.08
N ALA A 8 -5.48 14.71 -23.18
CA ALA A 8 -5.80 13.41 -22.60
C ALA A 8 -5.30 13.32 -21.16
N PRO A 9 -5.96 12.49 -20.34
CA PRO A 9 -5.49 12.19 -19.01
C PRO A 9 -4.08 11.59 -19.04
N ARG A 10 -3.33 11.87 -17.98
CA ARG A 10 -1.98 11.34 -17.80
C ARG A 10 -2.04 9.82 -17.56
N HIS A 11 -1.20 9.07 -18.25
CA HIS A 11 -1.09 7.62 -18.02
C HIS A 11 -0.20 7.31 -16.80
N GLY A 12 -0.70 6.47 -15.89
CA GLY A 12 -0.01 6.03 -14.68
C GLY A 12 -0.06 7.03 -13.53
N HIS A 13 0.66 6.79 -12.43
CA HIS A 13 0.78 7.70 -11.29
C HIS A 13 2.25 8.07 -11.05
N LEU A 14 2.58 9.37 -11.04
CA LEU A 14 3.98 9.85 -10.95
C LEU A 14 4.61 9.64 -9.57
N GLY A 15 3.81 9.55 -8.50
CA GLY A 15 4.33 9.31 -7.14
C GLY A 15 4.96 7.91 -6.94
N PHE A 16 4.80 7.00 -7.90
CA PHE A 16 5.49 5.70 -7.90
C PHE A 16 6.69 5.66 -8.87
N SER A 17 7.09 6.81 -9.41
CA SER A 17 8.35 6.96 -10.13
C SER A 17 9.48 7.28 -9.15
N PRO A 18 10.71 6.77 -9.35
CA PRO A 18 11.13 5.88 -10.44
C PRO A 18 10.67 4.42 -10.22
N ARG A 19 10.25 3.75 -11.31
CA ARG A 19 9.87 2.32 -11.33
C ARG A 19 11.09 1.39 -11.32
N LYS A 20 11.92 1.50 -10.28
CA LYS A 20 13.12 0.69 -10.06
C LYS A 20 12.86 -0.43 -9.06
N ARG A 21 13.74 -1.45 -9.03
CA ARG A 21 13.70 -2.49 -8.00
C ARG A 21 13.90 -1.87 -6.61
N THR A 22 13.17 -2.37 -5.61
CA THR A 22 13.31 -1.95 -4.22
C THR A 22 14.68 -2.38 -3.69
N ARG A 23 15.23 -1.62 -2.74
CA ARG A 23 16.44 -2.02 -2.01
C ARG A 23 16.15 -2.95 -0.83
N HIS A 24 14.93 -2.88 -0.30
CA HIS A 24 14.51 -3.71 0.84
C HIS A 24 13.81 -4.97 0.32
N HIS A 25 14.26 -6.14 0.81
CA HIS A 25 13.64 -7.44 0.52
C HIS A 25 12.31 -7.63 1.26
N ARG A 26 12.16 -6.99 2.43
CA ARG A 26 10.92 -6.92 3.21
C ARG A 26 10.36 -5.51 3.13
N GLY A 27 9.05 -5.36 3.31
CA GLY A 27 8.42 -4.04 3.42
C GLY A 27 9.01 -3.27 4.60
N SER A 28 9.38 -2.01 4.39
CA SER A 28 9.83 -1.11 5.45
C SER A 28 8.70 -0.14 5.80
N VAL A 29 8.35 -0.07 7.08
CA VAL A 29 7.31 0.82 7.59
C VAL A 29 7.87 2.23 7.68
N LYS A 30 7.35 3.15 6.86
CA LYS A 30 7.76 4.56 6.88
C LYS A 30 7.05 5.39 7.96
N SER A 31 5.90 4.92 8.43
CA SER A 31 5.05 5.64 9.38
C SER A 31 4.27 4.62 10.20
N PHE A 32 4.41 4.72 11.52
CA PHE A 32 3.65 3.94 12.49
C PHE A 32 2.39 4.71 12.92
N PRO A 33 1.39 4.04 13.52
CA PRO A 33 0.26 4.73 14.15
C PRO A 33 0.74 5.80 15.13
N LYS A 34 -0.01 6.90 15.22
CA LYS A 34 0.22 7.92 16.25
C LYS A 34 -0.12 7.35 17.61
N ASP A 35 0.65 7.74 18.62
CA ASP A 35 0.43 7.28 19.99
C ASP A 35 -0.83 7.89 20.61
N ASP A 36 -1.45 7.14 21.50
CA ASP A 36 -2.62 7.53 22.29
C ASP A 36 -2.44 7.02 23.72
N ALA A 37 -2.06 7.93 24.61
CA ALA A 37 -1.75 7.63 26.00
C ALA A 37 -2.94 7.10 26.81
N SER A 38 -4.18 7.21 26.30
CA SER A 38 -5.35 6.64 26.97
C SER A 38 -5.47 5.12 26.81
N LYS A 39 -4.78 4.55 25.80
CA LYS A 39 -4.91 3.13 25.44
C LYS A 39 -3.82 2.28 26.09
N PRO A 40 -4.09 0.99 26.34
CA PRO A 40 -3.07 0.07 26.81
C PRO A 40 -1.97 -0.11 25.75
N VAL A 41 -0.78 -0.42 26.25
CA VAL A 41 0.40 -0.70 25.43
C VAL A 41 0.11 -1.88 24.49
N HIS A 42 0.45 -1.71 23.21
CA HIS A 42 0.29 -2.76 22.19
C HIS A 42 1.41 -2.71 21.15
N LEU A 43 1.67 -3.86 20.51
CA LEU A 43 2.60 -3.95 19.39
C LEU A 43 1.93 -3.39 18.13
N THR A 44 2.71 -2.66 17.33
CA THR A 44 2.18 -1.92 16.16
C THR A 44 2.46 -2.60 14.82
N ALA A 45 3.28 -3.66 14.80
CA ALA A 45 3.62 -4.39 13.58
C ALA A 45 3.91 -5.87 13.86
N PHE A 46 3.68 -6.70 12.84
CA PHE A 46 4.00 -8.13 12.84
C PHE A 46 4.44 -8.58 11.45
N MET A 47 5.29 -9.61 11.39
CA MET A 47 5.79 -10.16 10.12
C MET A 47 5.00 -11.41 9.73
N GLY A 48 4.44 -11.42 8.53
CA GLY A 48 3.76 -12.58 7.95
C GLY A 48 4.40 -13.03 6.64
N TYR A 49 4.10 -14.26 6.24
CA TYR A 49 4.50 -14.82 4.94
C TYR A 49 3.25 -15.24 4.16
N LYS A 50 3.21 -14.92 2.87
CA LYS A 50 2.11 -15.33 1.99
C LYS A 50 2.21 -16.84 1.74
N ALA A 51 1.28 -17.62 2.30
CA ALA A 51 1.22 -19.07 2.12
C ALA A 51 0.38 -19.50 0.91
N GLY A 52 -0.72 -18.79 0.60
CA GLY A 52 -1.65 -19.15 -0.46
C GLY A 52 -2.91 -18.28 -0.44
N MET A 53 -3.94 -18.70 -1.17
CA MET A 53 -5.27 -18.06 -1.17
C MET A 53 -6.36 -19.12 -1.39
N THR A 54 -7.47 -19.00 -0.65
CA THR A 54 -8.69 -19.81 -0.76
C THR A 54 -9.92 -18.89 -0.74
N HIS A 55 -11.10 -19.43 -0.97
CA HIS A 55 -12.37 -18.73 -0.77
C HIS A 55 -13.02 -19.16 0.55
N VAL A 56 -13.75 -18.24 1.20
CA VAL A 56 -14.51 -18.50 2.43
C VAL A 56 -15.89 -17.89 2.25
N VAL A 57 -16.92 -18.62 2.69
CA VAL A 57 -18.30 -18.12 2.76
C VAL A 57 -18.51 -17.46 4.12
N ARG A 58 -19.09 -16.26 4.13
CA ARG A 58 -19.48 -15.54 5.35
C ARG A 58 -20.83 -14.85 5.12
N ASP A 59 -21.63 -14.74 6.17
CA ASP A 59 -22.83 -13.91 6.14
C ASP A 59 -22.45 -12.43 5.98
N LEU A 60 -23.30 -11.68 5.29
CA LEU A 60 -23.12 -10.26 5.10
C LEU A 60 -23.91 -9.51 6.19
N ASP A 61 -23.19 -9.01 7.20
CA ASP A 61 -23.68 -7.98 8.11
C ASP A 61 -22.93 -6.68 7.81
N ARG A 62 -23.66 -5.59 7.56
CA ARG A 62 -23.12 -4.35 6.98
C ARG A 62 -22.90 -3.28 8.04
#